data_AF-A0A8J3LJ36-F1
#
_entry.id   AF-A0A8J3LJ36-F1
#
_cell.length_a   1.000
_cell.length_b   1.000
_cell.length_c   1.000
_cell.angle_alpha   90.00
_cell.angle_beta   90.00
_cell.angle_gamma   90.00
#
_symmetry.space_group_name_H-M   'P 1'
#
loop_
_entity.id
_entity.type
_entity.pdbx_description
1 polymer ?
#
loop_
_entity_poly.entity_id
_entity_poly.type
_entity_poly.pdbx_seq_one_letter_code
_entity_poly.pdbx_strand_id
1 'polypeptide(L)'
;MTPSPDQVPDETSSGPAAPGAGRPDELALAVGALADEDLDKAGRRKLLGRMLVGLRERGVKEVFMPRKAINWITEAVSDLAPHVPVRNLETLRRHYPGLSDDALAERLIRNAARAAAGVGAVGGGMASIEWAVPPTLLSTPVLLATETVGVVGIELKLIGELHEVYGQPVIGTPSQRAVSLMQAWASHRGISPMLPGAAAATVLGTATRKQLRDMVLKRFGRNLTTLGPLLTGAAIASYLNRKATRRLGNDIRNDLRLKLPRPVLPPGSADAA
;
A
#
# COMPACT_ATOMS: atom_id res chain seq x y z
N MET A 1 -20.19 -43.20 -38.78
CA MET A 1 -18.87 -43.80 -38.51
C MET A 1 -17.81 -42.74 -38.80
N THR A 2 -17.39 -42.03 -37.76
CA THR A 2 -16.08 -41.34 -37.61
C THR A 2 -14.94 -42.39 -37.58
N PRO A 3 -13.63 -42.04 -37.55
CA PRO A 3 -12.92 -40.77 -37.84
C PRO A 3 -11.64 -40.98 -38.71
N SER A 4 -10.88 -39.93 -39.05
CA SER A 4 -9.48 -39.82 -38.59
C SER A 4 -8.91 -38.40 -38.78
N PRO A 5 -8.32 -37.80 -37.74
CA PRO A 5 -7.62 -36.52 -37.75
C PRO A 5 -6.10 -36.73 -37.82
N ASP A 6 -5.39 -35.97 -38.65
CA ASP A 6 -3.94 -35.74 -38.45
C ASP A 6 -3.46 -34.58 -39.32
N GLN A 7 -3.54 -33.37 -38.77
CA GLN A 7 -2.58 -32.31 -39.05
C GLN A 7 -2.32 -31.58 -37.74
N VAL A 8 -1.31 -32.08 -37.03
CA VAL A 8 -0.65 -31.39 -35.91
C VAL A 8 0.27 -30.34 -36.52
N PRO A 9 0.13 -29.04 -36.22
CA PRO A 9 1.22 -28.09 -36.40
C PRO A 9 2.18 -28.24 -35.21
N ASP A 10 3.42 -28.54 -35.55
CA ASP A 10 4.61 -28.65 -34.71
C ASP A 10 4.74 -27.47 -33.72
N GLU A 11 4.53 -27.75 -32.43
CA GLU A 11 4.96 -26.91 -31.32
C GLU A 11 6.45 -27.17 -31.02
N THR A 12 7.37 -26.52 -31.73
CA THR A 12 8.73 -26.27 -31.19
C THR A 12 9.37 -25.01 -31.77
N SER A 13 8.84 -23.86 -31.36
CA SER A 13 9.58 -22.60 -31.40
C SER A 13 9.58 -21.99 -30.00
N SER A 14 10.30 -22.63 -29.08
CA SER A 14 10.75 -22.03 -27.83
C SER A 14 11.78 -20.93 -28.15
N GLY A 15 11.28 -19.76 -28.53
CA GLY A 15 12.07 -18.54 -28.56
C GLY A 15 12.45 -18.14 -27.12
N PRO A 16 13.68 -17.63 -26.89
CA PRO A 16 14.12 -17.26 -25.55
C PRO A 16 13.18 -16.23 -24.95
N ALA A 17 12.70 -16.52 -23.73
CA ALA A 17 11.87 -15.60 -22.95
C ALA A 17 12.52 -14.22 -22.91
N ALA A 18 11.82 -13.21 -23.43
CA ALA A 18 12.28 -11.84 -23.42
C ALA A 18 12.56 -11.39 -21.97
N PRO A 19 13.72 -10.77 -21.69
CA PRO A 19 14.05 -10.31 -20.35
C PRO A 19 13.27 -9.04 -20.00
N GLY A 20 12.67 -9.03 -18.80
CA GLY A 20 12.38 -7.82 -18.05
C GLY A 20 11.12 -7.05 -18.45
N ALA A 21 9.96 -7.54 -18.04
CA ALA A 21 8.85 -6.69 -17.64
C ALA A 21 8.64 -6.94 -16.14
N GLY A 22 9.07 -6.01 -15.29
CA GLY A 22 8.83 -6.00 -13.86
C GLY A 22 7.34 -6.14 -13.61
N ARG A 23 6.94 -7.35 -13.20
CA ARG A 23 5.53 -7.67 -13.02
C ARG A 23 4.97 -6.81 -11.87
N PRO A 24 3.76 -6.24 -11.99
CA PRO A 24 3.08 -5.57 -10.88
C PRO A 24 3.10 -6.37 -9.57
N ASP A 25 3.10 -7.70 -9.69
CA ASP A 25 3.28 -8.66 -8.60
C ASP A 25 4.61 -8.49 -7.85
N GLU A 26 5.73 -8.26 -8.54
CA GLU A 26 7.05 -8.10 -7.89
C GLU A 26 7.13 -6.82 -7.06
N LEU A 27 6.52 -5.73 -7.54
CA LEU A 27 6.40 -4.46 -6.80
C LEU A 27 5.58 -4.69 -5.52
N ALA A 28 4.47 -5.39 -5.64
CA ALA A 28 3.58 -5.68 -4.54
C ALA A 28 4.17 -6.65 -3.52
N LEU A 29 4.92 -7.66 -3.99
CA LEU A 29 5.70 -8.56 -3.15
C LEU A 29 6.82 -7.80 -2.43
N ALA A 30 7.51 -6.90 -3.11
CA ALA A 30 8.56 -6.07 -2.50
C ALA A 30 7.98 -5.17 -1.40
N VAL A 31 6.84 -4.51 -1.66
CA VAL A 31 6.10 -3.71 -0.66
C VAL A 31 5.59 -4.57 0.50
N GLY A 32 5.03 -5.74 0.19
CA GLY A 32 4.51 -6.69 1.17
C GLY A 32 5.58 -7.19 2.13
N ALA A 33 6.78 -7.46 1.59
CA ALA A 33 7.96 -7.85 2.35
C ALA A 33 8.66 -6.66 3.03
N LEU A 34 8.55 -5.44 2.49
CA LEU A 34 9.01 -4.20 3.14
C LEU A 34 8.26 -3.90 4.44
N ALA A 35 6.98 -4.28 4.49
CA ALA A 35 6.12 -4.19 5.66
C ALA A 35 6.35 -5.31 6.69
N ASP A 36 7.23 -6.27 6.40
CA ASP A 36 7.58 -7.34 7.33
C ASP A 36 8.53 -6.83 8.42
N GLU A 37 8.26 -7.24 9.67
CA GLU A 37 9.02 -6.77 10.83
C GLU A 37 10.37 -7.50 10.97
N ASP A 38 10.49 -8.69 10.40
CA ASP A 38 11.70 -9.52 10.43
C ASP A 38 12.75 -9.07 9.40
N LEU A 39 12.43 -8.04 8.60
CA LEU A 39 13.32 -7.57 7.55
C LEU A 39 14.45 -6.68 8.12
N ASP A 40 15.68 -7.15 7.97
CA ASP A 40 16.89 -6.41 8.35
C ASP A 40 17.15 -5.20 7.42
N LYS A 41 18.09 -4.34 7.81
CA LYS A 41 18.40 -3.10 7.05
C LYS A 41 18.96 -3.41 5.65
N ALA A 42 19.66 -4.53 5.46
CA ALA A 42 20.17 -4.92 4.14
C ALA A 42 19.06 -5.46 3.23
N GLY A 43 18.20 -6.33 3.75
CA GLY A 43 17.00 -6.81 3.06
C GLY A 43 16.08 -5.67 2.64
N ARG A 44 15.86 -4.69 3.53
CA ARG A 44 15.04 -3.50 3.22
C ARG A 44 15.58 -2.68 2.05
N ARG A 45 16.89 -2.44 2.02
CA ARG A 45 17.56 -1.74 0.90
C ARG A 45 17.43 -2.52 -0.41
N LYS A 46 17.60 -3.84 -0.37
CA LYS A 46 17.48 -4.72 -1.54
C LYS A 46 16.07 -4.70 -2.13
N LEU A 47 15.04 -4.75 -1.30
CA LEU A 47 13.65 -4.67 -1.75
C LEU A 47 13.31 -3.30 -2.34
N LEU A 48 13.78 -2.21 -1.74
CA LEU A 48 13.62 -0.86 -2.30
C LEU A 48 14.32 -0.71 -3.65
N GLY A 49 15.51 -1.31 -3.81
CA GLY A 49 16.20 -1.36 -5.09
C GLY A 49 15.40 -2.11 -6.17
N ARG A 50 14.79 -3.25 -5.84
CA ARG A 50 13.89 -3.97 -6.75
C ARG A 50 12.64 -3.17 -7.11
N MET A 51 12.04 -2.52 -6.10
CA MET A 51 10.89 -1.64 -6.29
C MET A 51 11.22 -0.50 -7.26
N LEU A 52 12.41 0.09 -7.13
CA LEU A 52 12.92 1.13 -8.01
C LEU A 52 13.05 0.64 -9.46
N VAL A 53 13.59 -0.56 -9.67
CA VAL A 53 13.71 -1.15 -11.02
C VAL A 53 12.34 -1.36 -11.65
N GLY A 54 11.38 -1.94 -10.91
CA GLY A 54 10.01 -2.14 -11.41
C GLY A 54 9.27 -0.83 -11.71
N LEU A 55 9.54 0.23 -10.95
CA LEU A 55 8.97 1.57 -11.20
C LEU A 55 9.64 2.29 -12.38
N ARG A 56 10.92 2.03 -12.67
CA ARG A 56 11.65 2.63 -13.80
C ARG A 56 11.00 2.29 -15.14
N GLU A 57 10.54 1.06 -15.30
CA GLU A 57 9.93 0.58 -16.54
C GLU A 57 8.59 1.27 -16.85
N ARG A 58 7.99 1.99 -15.87
CA ARG A 58 6.74 2.77 -16.02
C ARG A 58 6.93 4.23 -16.42
N GLY A 59 8.07 4.60 -17.01
CA GLY A 59 8.25 5.96 -17.57
C GLY A 59 8.60 7.04 -16.54
N VAL A 60 9.71 6.86 -15.83
CA VAL A 60 10.27 7.81 -14.83
C VAL A 60 10.45 9.27 -15.29
N LYS A 61 10.41 9.56 -16.60
CA LYS A 61 10.49 10.93 -17.14
C LYS A 61 9.34 11.81 -16.63
N GLU A 62 8.17 11.23 -16.34
CA GLU A 62 7.01 11.98 -15.86
C GLU A 62 7.16 12.51 -14.43
N VAL A 63 7.99 11.86 -13.62
CA VAL A 63 8.25 12.24 -12.21
C VAL A 63 8.95 13.60 -12.10
N PHE A 64 9.62 14.04 -13.17
CA PHE A 64 10.31 15.33 -13.21
C PHE A 64 9.37 16.53 -13.40
N MET A 65 8.12 16.32 -13.81
CA MET A 65 7.13 17.41 -13.93
C MET A 65 6.12 17.32 -12.78
N PRO A 66 5.98 18.34 -11.90
CA PRO A 66 5.16 18.23 -10.67
C PRO A 66 3.73 17.72 -10.89
N ARG A 67 3.05 18.18 -11.94
CA ARG A 67 1.68 17.71 -12.27
C ARG A 67 1.65 16.27 -12.77
N LYS A 68 2.65 15.84 -13.55
CA LYS A 68 2.72 14.48 -14.08
C LYS A 68 3.22 13.49 -13.02
N ALA A 69 4.07 13.92 -12.09
CA ALA A 69 4.53 13.11 -10.97
C ALA A 69 3.38 12.59 -10.11
N ILE A 70 2.35 13.42 -9.84
CA ILE A 70 1.20 12.96 -9.05
C ILE A 70 0.36 11.94 -9.84
N ASN A 71 0.20 12.12 -11.15
CA ASN A 71 -0.47 11.14 -12.00
C ASN A 71 0.30 9.82 -12.00
N TRP A 72 1.62 9.89 -12.17
CA TRP A 72 2.51 8.73 -12.14
C TRP A 72 2.41 7.98 -10.81
N ILE A 73 2.44 8.67 -9.67
CA ILE A 73 2.27 8.05 -8.34
C ILE A 73 0.89 7.39 -8.22
N THR A 74 -0.16 8.07 -8.70
CA THR A 74 -1.52 7.52 -8.68
C THR A 74 -1.61 6.23 -9.50
N GLU A 75 -1.06 6.21 -10.70
CA GLU A 75 -1.06 5.04 -11.56
C GLU A 75 -0.23 3.91 -10.94
N ALA A 76 0.95 4.23 -10.40
CA ALA A 76 1.78 3.29 -9.70
C ALA A 76 1.04 2.62 -8.52
N VAL A 77 0.34 3.41 -7.70
CA VAL A 77 -0.49 2.92 -6.59
C VAL A 77 -1.69 2.12 -7.08
N SER A 78 -2.35 2.56 -8.15
CA SER A 78 -3.53 1.87 -8.70
C SER A 78 -3.18 0.48 -9.23
N ASP A 79 -2.01 0.33 -9.84
CA ASP A 79 -1.52 -0.98 -10.30
C ASP A 79 -0.99 -1.83 -9.14
N LEU A 80 -0.45 -1.20 -8.08
CA LEU A 80 0.05 -1.89 -6.88
C LEU A 80 -1.09 -2.46 -6.01
N ALA A 81 -2.14 -1.67 -5.81
CA ALA A 81 -3.16 -1.91 -4.79
C ALA A 81 -3.87 -3.28 -4.87
N PRO A 82 -4.22 -3.83 -6.06
CA PRO A 82 -4.85 -5.15 -6.17
C PRO A 82 -3.97 -6.31 -5.68
N HIS A 83 -2.65 -6.10 -5.67
CA HIS A 83 -1.66 -7.11 -5.36
C HIS A 83 -1.12 -6.98 -3.92
N VAL A 84 -1.58 -5.97 -3.16
CA VAL A 84 -1.15 -5.78 -1.77
C VAL A 84 -1.60 -6.99 -0.91
N PRO A 85 -0.66 -7.71 -0.27
CA PRO A 85 -1.01 -8.90 0.51
C PRO A 85 -1.62 -8.48 1.84
N VAL A 86 -2.88 -8.86 2.07
CA VAL A 86 -3.59 -8.67 3.35
C VAL A 86 -3.71 -10.03 4.03
N ARG A 87 -3.09 -10.17 5.21
CA ARG A 87 -3.16 -11.39 6.03
C ARG A 87 -4.50 -11.46 6.74
N ASN A 88 -5.15 -12.63 6.68
CA ASN A 88 -6.37 -12.87 7.43
C ASN A 88 -6.11 -12.96 8.95
N LEU A 89 -7.18 -12.83 9.75
CA LEU A 89 -7.07 -12.84 11.21
C LEU A 89 -6.39 -14.11 11.76
N GLU A 90 -6.66 -15.28 11.18
CA GLU A 90 -6.03 -16.54 11.58
C GLU A 90 -4.50 -16.48 11.39
N THR A 91 -4.05 -16.01 10.23
CA THR A 91 -2.62 -15.84 9.93
C THR A 91 -1.97 -14.81 10.84
N LEU A 92 -2.66 -13.70 11.14
CA LEU A 92 -2.19 -12.69 12.08
C LEU A 92 -2.04 -13.27 13.50
N ARG A 93 -3.01 -14.05 13.99
CA ARG A 93 -2.94 -14.68 15.32
C ARG A 93 -1.84 -15.74 15.43
N ARG A 94 -1.50 -16.43 14.33
CA ARG A 94 -0.34 -17.33 14.27
C ARG A 94 0.98 -16.57 14.38
N HIS A 95 1.12 -15.42 13.72
CA HIS A 95 2.33 -14.59 13.83
C HIS A 95 2.45 -13.85 15.17
N TYR A 96 1.32 -13.50 15.78
CA TYR A 96 1.26 -12.72 17.01
C TYR A 96 0.44 -13.43 18.10
N PRO A 97 0.94 -14.57 18.63
CA PRO A 97 0.20 -15.35 19.60
C PRO A 97 -0.02 -14.58 20.91
N GLY A 98 -1.19 -14.78 21.51
CA GLY A 98 -1.52 -14.24 22.84
C GLY A 98 -1.89 -12.75 22.88
N LEU A 99 -1.95 -12.06 21.74
CA LEU A 99 -2.44 -10.67 21.70
C LEU A 99 -3.97 -10.63 21.57
N SER A 100 -4.62 -9.76 22.36
CA SER A 100 -6.00 -9.37 22.11
C SER A 100 -6.11 -8.59 20.80
N ASP A 101 -7.31 -8.50 20.21
CA ASP A 101 -7.51 -7.78 18.94
C ASP A 101 -7.03 -6.32 19.01
N ASP A 102 -7.26 -5.64 20.14
CA ASP A 102 -6.78 -4.27 20.37
C ASP A 102 -5.24 -4.18 20.50
N ALA A 103 -4.60 -5.17 21.14
CA ALA A 103 -3.14 -5.22 21.26
C ALA A 103 -2.47 -5.61 19.93
N LEU A 104 -3.12 -6.47 19.16
CA LEU A 104 -2.74 -6.87 17.81
C LEU A 104 -2.83 -5.67 16.86
N ALA A 105 -3.94 -4.93 16.87
CA ALA A 105 -4.09 -3.70 16.10
C ALA A 105 -2.98 -2.67 16.43
N GLU A 106 -2.71 -2.42 17.71
CA GLU A 106 -1.62 -1.51 18.11
C GLU A 106 -0.25 -2.03 17.65
N ARG A 107 0.00 -3.34 17.69
CA ARG A 107 1.24 -3.95 17.18
C ARG A 107 1.38 -3.71 15.67
N LEU A 108 0.34 -3.96 14.89
CA LEU A 108 0.34 -3.74 13.44
C LEU A 108 0.59 -2.26 13.10
N ILE A 109 -0.07 -1.32 13.79
CA ILE A 109 0.14 0.12 13.60
C ILE A 109 1.59 0.52 13.89
N ARG A 110 2.17 0.01 14.99
CA ARG A 110 3.58 0.29 15.33
C ARG A 110 4.54 -0.26 14.28
N ASN A 111 4.29 -1.46 13.78
CA ASN A 111 5.15 -2.12 12.79
C ASN A 111 5.09 -1.40 11.44
N ALA A 112 3.88 -1.08 10.96
CA ALA A 112 3.69 -0.28 9.76
C ALA A 112 4.36 1.11 9.87
N ALA A 113 4.21 1.79 11.01
CA ALA A 113 4.86 3.08 11.24
C ALA A 113 6.40 2.98 11.23
N ARG A 114 6.99 1.90 11.75
CA ARG A 114 8.44 1.63 11.68
C ARG A 114 8.88 1.33 10.25
N ALA A 115 8.12 0.53 9.52
CA ALA A 115 8.39 0.23 8.12
C ALA A 115 8.39 1.51 7.27
N ALA A 116 7.36 2.37 7.41
CA ALA A 116 7.24 3.65 6.72
C ALA A 116 8.40 4.62 7.06
N ALA A 117 8.85 4.64 8.32
CA ALA A 117 10.04 5.40 8.72
C ALA A 117 11.30 4.90 7.99
N GLY A 118 11.43 3.58 7.83
CA GLY A 118 12.56 2.96 7.15
C GLY A 118 12.66 3.31 5.67
N VAL A 119 11.54 3.65 5.01
CA VAL A 119 11.54 4.07 3.60
C VAL A 119 12.22 5.44 3.45
N GLY A 120 11.93 6.40 4.33
CA GLY A 120 12.53 7.75 4.30
C GLY A 120 13.99 7.81 4.74
N ALA A 121 14.45 6.83 5.52
CA ALA A 121 15.85 6.71 5.91
C ALA A 121 16.77 6.35 4.74
N VAL A 122 16.26 5.65 3.73
CA VAL A 122 17.02 5.26 2.52
C VAL A 122 17.15 6.43 1.55
N GLY A 123 16.08 7.24 1.43
CA GLY A 123 16.06 8.44 0.60
C GLY A 123 17.10 9.48 1.03
N GLY A 124 17.07 9.88 2.31
CA GLY A 124 17.97 10.92 2.80
C GLY A 124 19.38 10.45 3.19
N GLY A 125 19.63 9.14 3.31
CA GLY A 125 20.96 8.57 3.60
C GLY A 125 21.82 8.30 2.36
N MET A 126 21.21 8.26 1.17
CA MET A 126 21.92 8.13 -0.10
C MET A 126 22.31 9.48 -0.72
N ALA A 127 21.59 10.56 -0.40
CA ALA A 127 21.96 11.91 -0.80
C ALA A 127 23.35 12.34 -0.28
N SER A 128 23.85 11.72 0.80
CA SER A 128 25.21 11.94 1.30
C SER A 128 26.30 11.13 0.60
N ILE A 129 25.95 10.19 -0.30
CA ILE A 129 26.89 9.29 -1.02
C ILE A 129 26.94 9.64 -2.53
N GLU A 130 26.31 10.73 -2.95
CA GLU A 130 26.20 11.13 -4.37
C GLU A 130 27.54 11.40 -5.09
N TRP A 131 28.69 11.39 -4.40
CA TRP A 131 30.00 11.59 -5.04
C TRP A 131 30.60 10.33 -5.71
N ALA A 132 30.03 9.14 -5.53
CA ALA A 132 30.68 7.88 -5.98
C ALA A 132 29.92 7.08 -7.05
N VAL A 133 28.74 7.52 -7.50
CA VAL A 133 27.93 6.78 -8.49
C VAL A 133 27.53 7.72 -9.64
N PRO A 134 27.62 7.32 -10.92
CA PRO A 134 27.17 8.13 -12.05
C PRO A 134 25.73 8.62 -11.83
N PRO A 135 25.43 9.92 -12.02
CA PRO A 135 24.17 10.55 -11.61
C PRO A 135 23.01 10.29 -12.58
N THR A 136 22.94 9.09 -13.18
CA THR A 136 22.02 8.87 -14.29
C THR A 136 20.60 8.48 -13.87
N LEU A 137 20.34 8.05 -12.62
CA LEU A 137 19.02 7.53 -12.20
C LEU A 137 18.58 7.78 -10.75
N LEU A 138 19.43 8.37 -9.90
CA LEU A 138 19.12 8.67 -8.49
C LEU A 138 18.69 10.14 -8.33
N SER A 139 17.83 10.64 -9.23
CA SER A 139 17.31 12.00 -9.02
C SER A 139 16.37 12.01 -7.82
N THR A 140 16.49 13.04 -6.98
CA THR A 140 15.64 13.24 -5.79
C THR A 140 14.14 13.07 -6.08
N PRO A 141 13.58 13.52 -7.23
CA PRO A 141 12.16 13.31 -7.56
C PRO A 141 11.76 11.84 -7.72
N VAL A 142 12.57 11.02 -8.40
CA VAL A 142 12.27 9.59 -8.63
C VAL A 142 12.30 8.80 -7.32
N LEU A 143 13.28 9.12 -6.47
CA LEU A 143 13.42 8.51 -5.16
C LEU A 143 12.25 8.87 -4.25
N LEU A 144 11.83 10.14 -4.24
CA LEU A 144 10.68 10.61 -3.46
C LEU A 144 9.37 9.96 -3.91
N ALA A 145 9.17 9.82 -5.23
CA ALA A 145 7.98 9.16 -5.77
C ALA A 145 7.97 7.66 -5.40
N THR A 146 9.12 6.98 -5.49
CA THR A 146 9.28 5.58 -5.07
C THR A 146 9.01 5.40 -3.58
N GLU A 147 9.58 6.27 -2.75
CA GLU A 147 9.34 6.30 -1.31
C GLU A 147 7.85 6.44 -1.01
N THR A 148 7.19 7.37 -1.70
CA THR A 148 5.75 7.62 -1.55
C THR A 148 4.92 6.38 -1.87
N VAL A 149 5.17 5.73 -3.02
CA VAL A 149 4.45 4.51 -3.41
C VAL A 149 4.67 3.39 -2.37
N GLY A 150 5.90 3.27 -1.84
CA GLY A 150 6.23 2.30 -0.80
C GLY A 150 5.47 2.53 0.50
N VAL A 151 5.42 3.78 0.98
CA VAL A 151 4.65 4.16 2.17
C VAL A 151 3.17 3.89 1.96
N VAL A 152 2.61 4.24 0.80
CA VAL A 152 1.20 3.97 0.49
C VAL A 152 0.91 2.47 0.53
N GLY A 153 1.76 1.65 -0.07
CA GLY A 153 1.59 0.19 -0.04
C GLY A 153 1.58 -0.40 1.38
N ILE A 154 2.46 0.09 2.26
CA ILE A 154 2.47 -0.26 3.69
C ILE A 154 1.15 0.14 4.36
N GLU A 155 0.66 1.35 4.07
CA GLU A 155 -0.60 1.87 4.63
C GLU A 155 -1.83 1.09 4.14
N LEU A 156 -1.88 0.70 2.86
CA LEU A 156 -2.96 -0.13 2.32
C LEU A 156 -3.00 -1.52 2.98
N LYS A 157 -1.83 -2.15 3.19
CA LYS A 157 -1.74 -3.42 3.92
C LYS A 157 -2.24 -3.26 5.36
N LEU A 158 -1.79 -2.22 6.07
CA LEU A 158 -2.23 -1.93 7.43
C LEU A 158 -3.76 -1.78 7.51
N ILE A 159 -4.37 -1.02 6.60
CA ILE A 159 -5.83 -0.85 6.58
C ILE A 159 -6.52 -2.20 6.43
N GLY A 160 -6.09 -3.02 5.46
CA GLY A 160 -6.67 -4.35 5.24
C GLY A 160 -6.56 -5.26 6.46
N GLU A 161 -5.41 -5.28 7.11
CA GLU A 161 -5.19 -6.13 8.30
C GLU A 161 -5.96 -5.63 9.53
N LEU A 162 -6.12 -4.31 9.70
CA LEU A 162 -6.99 -3.77 10.76
C LEU A 162 -8.46 -4.18 10.54
N HIS A 163 -8.91 -4.19 9.29
CA HIS A 163 -10.24 -4.68 8.93
C HIS A 163 -10.43 -6.17 9.31
N GLU A 164 -9.42 -7.01 9.09
CA GLU A 164 -9.42 -8.42 9.54
C GLU A 164 -9.47 -8.54 11.06
N VAL A 165 -8.66 -7.75 11.78
CA VAL A 165 -8.60 -7.76 13.25
C VAL A 165 -9.92 -7.36 13.89
N TYR A 166 -10.66 -6.41 13.30
CA TYR A 166 -11.95 -5.96 13.80
C TYR A 166 -13.14 -6.73 13.22
N GLY A 167 -12.91 -7.90 12.59
CA GLY A 167 -13.98 -8.78 12.09
C GLY A 167 -14.78 -8.20 10.93
N GLN A 168 -14.18 -7.26 10.18
CA GLN A 168 -14.79 -6.53 9.07
C GLN A 168 -13.93 -6.71 7.80
N PRO A 169 -13.66 -7.95 7.34
CA PRO A 169 -12.74 -8.22 6.24
C PRO A 169 -13.17 -7.49 4.96
N VAL A 170 -12.19 -7.03 4.19
CA VAL A 170 -12.45 -6.35 2.91
C VAL A 170 -12.80 -7.39 1.85
N ILE A 171 -14.08 -7.56 1.56
CA ILE A 171 -14.61 -8.54 0.60
C ILE A 171 -14.60 -8.00 -0.83
N GLY A 172 -14.44 -8.90 -1.81
CA GLY A 172 -14.55 -8.61 -3.23
C GLY A 172 -13.40 -9.19 -4.04
N THR A 173 -13.44 -9.00 -5.36
CA THR A 173 -12.30 -9.29 -6.24
C THR A 173 -11.09 -8.42 -5.87
N PRO A 174 -9.84 -8.80 -6.25
CA PRO A 174 -8.66 -8.00 -5.95
C PRO A 174 -8.81 -6.51 -6.31
N SER A 175 -9.41 -6.22 -7.47
CA SER A 175 -9.67 -4.85 -7.92
C SER A 175 -10.72 -4.12 -7.07
N GLN A 176 -11.78 -4.82 -6.64
CA GLN A 176 -12.79 -4.23 -5.74
C GLN A 176 -12.18 -3.89 -4.38
N ARG A 177 -11.39 -4.82 -3.81
CA ARG A 177 -10.66 -4.61 -2.56
C ARG A 177 -9.69 -3.43 -2.68
N ALA A 178 -8.96 -3.34 -3.78
CA ALA A 178 -8.06 -2.23 -4.07
C ALA A 178 -8.77 -0.87 -4.03
N VAL A 179 -9.94 -0.77 -4.68
CA VAL A 179 -10.75 0.46 -4.67
C VAL A 179 -11.17 0.81 -3.23
N SER A 180 -11.68 -0.14 -2.47
CA SER A 180 -12.11 0.09 -1.08
C SER A 180 -10.95 0.51 -0.17
N LEU A 181 -9.79 -0.14 -0.29
CA LEU A 181 -8.58 0.21 0.46
C LEU A 181 -8.07 1.62 0.10
N MET A 182 -8.05 1.96 -1.19
CA MET A 182 -7.64 3.29 -1.65
C MET A 182 -8.60 4.39 -1.19
N GLN A 183 -9.91 4.12 -1.14
CA GLN A 183 -10.92 5.04 -0.61
C GLN A 183 -10.75 5.26 0.90
N ALA A 184 -10.55 4.19 1.67
CA ALA A 184 -10.27 4.25 3.10
C ALA A 184 -8.98 5.03 3.40
N TRP A 185 -7.94 4.74 2.62
CA TRP A 185 -6.68 5.47 2.67
C TRP A 185 -6.87 6.96 2.38
N ALA A 186 -7.51 7.33 1.27
CA ALA A 186 -7.67 8.74 0.91
C ALA A 186 -8.49 9.54 1.94
N SER A 187 -9.47 8.89 2.59
CA SER A 187 -10.37 9.52 3.57
C SER A 187 -9.87 9.49 5.01
N HIS A 188 -8.83 8.70 5.34
CA HIS A 188 -8.42 8.38 6.73
C HIS A 188 -9.57 7.81 7.57
N ARG A 189 -10.46 7.03 6.94
CA ARG A 189 -11.59 6.37 7.62
C ARG A 189 -11.69 4.91 7.21
N GLY A 190 -12.18 4.07 8.11
CA GLY A 190 -12.41 2.66 7.82
C GLY A 190 -13.49 2.49 6.75
N ILE A 191 -13.48 1.34 6.07
CA ILE A 191 -14.48 1.01 5.06
C ILE A 191 -15.83 0.82 5.76
N SER A 192 -16.89 1.41 5.23
CA SER A 192 -18.23 1.27 5.80
C SER A 192 -18.93 0.07 5.16
N PRO A 193 -19.36 -0.95 5.94
CA PRO A 193 -20.01 -2.16 5.41
C PRO A 193 -21.38 -1.86 4.78
N MET A 194 -22.03 -0.75 5.17
CA MET A 194 -23.34 -0.34 4.66
C MET A 194 -23.32 0.37 3.30
N LEU A 195 -22.13 0.63 2.75
CA LEU A 195 -21.99 0.81 1.31
C LEU A 195 -21.33 -0.47 0.80
N PRO A 196 -22.10 -1.45 0.29
CA PRO A 196 -21.52 -2.46 -0.55
C PRO A 196 -20.73 -1.73 -1.62
N GLY A 197 -19.51 -2.18 -1.90
CA GLY A 197 -18.76 -1.76 -3.10
C GLY A 197 -19.55 -1.95 -4.41
N ALA A 198 -20.78 -2.48 -4.37
CA ALA A 198 -21.70 -2.70 -5.47
C ALA A 198 -22.18 -1.44 -6.21
N ALA A 199 -22.24 -0.25 -5.58
CA ALA A 199 -22.58 0.98 -6.32
C ALA A 199 -21.37 1.62 -7.04
N ALA A 200 -20.14 1.26 -6.63
CA ALA A 200 -18.90 1.71 -7.27
C ALA A 200 -18.29 0.65 -8.22
N ALA A 201 -18.72 -0.61 -8.11
CA ALA A 201 -18.23 -1.73 -8.92
C ALA A 201 -18.88 -1.83 -10.31
N THR A 202 -19.94 -1.07 -10.59
CA THR A 202 -20.70 -1.12 -11.85
C THR A 202 -20.16 -0.22 -12.96
N VAL A 203 -19.07 0.52 -12.72
CA VAL A 203 -18.33 1.21 -13.80
C VAL A 203 -16.87 0.74 -13.79
N LEU A 204 -16.65 -0.46 -14.33
CA LEU A 204 -15.32 -0.91 -14.76
C LEU A 204 -14.90 -0.05 -15.97
N GLY A 205 -14.18 1.05 -15.70
CA GLY A 205 -13.71 1.96 -16.73
C GLY A 205 -12.83 3.10 -16.18
N THR A 206 -12.33 3.94 -17.10
CA THR A 206 -11.47 5.11 -16.84
C THR A 206 -12.02 6.09 -15.79
N ALA A 207 -13.34 6.10 -15.57
CA ALA A 207 -14.01 6.89 -14.53
C ALA A 207 -13.55 6.51 -13.12
N THR A 208 -13.38 5.22 -12.83
CA THR A 208 -12.88 4.73 -11.52
C THR A 208 -11.42 5.12 -11.32
N ARG A 209 -10.59 5.03 -12.38
CA ARG A 209 -9.19 5.49 -12.34
C ARG A 209 -9.10 7.01 -12.13
N LYS A 210 -10.00 7.79 -12.74
CA LYS A 210 -10.08 9.25 -12.53
C LYS A 210 -10.53 9.58 -11.11
N GLN A 211 -11.52 8.89 -10.56
CA GLN A 211 -11.97 9.09 -9.18
C GLN A 211 -10.86 8.72 -8.17
N LEU A 212 -10.15 7.62 -8.40
CA LEU A 212 -8.96 7.24 -7.62
C LEU A 212 -7.88 8.31 -7.68
N ARG A 213 -7.60 8.83 -8.88
CA ARG A 213 -6.68 9.95 -9.09
C ARG A 213 -7.09 11.19 -8.33
N ASP A 214 -8.35 11.57 -8.40
CA ASP A 214 -8.84 12.78 -7.75
C ASP A 214 -8.81 12.63 -6.21
N MET A 215 -9.03 11.42 -5.68
CA MET A 215 -8.86 11.10 -4.25
C MET A 215 -7.39 11.17 -3.80
N VAL A 216 -6.47 10.61 -4.59
CA VAL A 216 -5.03 10.66 -4.36
C VAL A 216 -4.55 12.12 -4.42
N LEU A 217 -4.93 12.87 -5.46
CA LEU A 217 -4.67 14.31 -5.61
C LEU A 217 -5.23 15.11 -4.44
N LYS A 218 -6.41 14.79 -3.93
CA LYS A 218 -6.99 15.48 -2.77
C LYS A 218 -6.17 15.26 -1.49
N ARG A 219 -5.61 14.05 -1.30
CA ARG A 219 -4.73 13.74 -0.16
C ARG A 219 -3.36 14.42 -0.30
N PHE A 220 -2.76 14.39 -1.48
CA PHE A 220 -1.47 15.06 -1.71
C PHE A 220 -1.59 16.59 -1.76
N GLY A 221 -2.62 17.13 -2.41
CA GLY A 221 -2.86 18.57 -2.54
C GLY A 221 -3.15 19.29 -1.22
N ARG A 222 -3.82 18.62 -0.27
CA ARG A 222 -4.10 19.21 1.05
C ARG A 222 -2.91 19.17 2.01
N ASN A 223 -1.91 18.33 1.74
CA ASN A 223 -0.67 18.19 2.53
C ASN A 223 0.54 18.85 1.86
N LEU A 224 0.48 19.22 0.57
CA LEU A 224 1.60 19.84 -0.16
C LEU A 224 1.97 21.22 0.37
N THR A 225 1.03 21.99 0.94
CA THR A 225 1.34 23.27 1.60
C THR A 225 1.99 23.09 2.98
N THR A 226 1.89 21.90 3.57
CA THR A 226 2.60 21.52 4.81
C THR A 226 3.93 20.82 4.53
N LEU A 227 4.17 20.42 3.28
CA LEU A 227 5.47 20.03 2.73
C LEU A 227 6.22 21.29 2.27
N GLY A 228 6.45 22.21 3.21
CA GLY A 228 7.57 23.14 3.10
C GLY A 228 8.90 22.38 2.94
N PRO A 229 10.04 23.08 2.77
CA PRO A 229 11.24 22.59 2.07
C PRO A 229 11.51 21.09 2.23
N LEU A 230 11.35 20.31 1.14
CA LEU A 230 11.58 18.87 1.09
C LEU A 230 13.08 18.48 1.14
N LEU A 231 13.86 19.17 1.96
CA LEU A 231 15.31 18.97 2.13
C LEU A 231 15.72 18.93 3.61
N THR A 232 14.82 18.57 4.53
CA THR A 232 15.16 18.49 5.97
C THR A 232 15.75 17.12 6.39
N GLY A 233 16.47 16.45 5.50
CA GLY A 233 17.24 15.24 5.82
C GLY A 233 16.43 13.97 6.13
N ALA A 234 17.11 12.82 6.05
CA ALA A 234 16.53 11.49 6.20
C ALA A 234 15.76 11.29 7.52
N ALA A 235 16.26 11.90 8.60
CA ALA A 235 15.71 11.71 9.95
C ALA A 235 14.32 12.36 10.09
N ILE A 236 14.12 13.56 9.54
CA ILE A 236 12.83 14.25 9.61
C ILE A 236 11.83 13.60 8.68
N ALA A 237 12.23 13.21 7.47
CA ALA A 237 11.38 12.43 6.56
C ALA A 237 10.91 11.12 7.21
N SER A 238 11.83 10.38 7.83
CA SER A 238 11.52 9.14 8.57
C SER A 238 10.53 9.39 9.72
N TYR A 239 10.74 10.47 10.48
CA TYR A 239 9.85 10.84 11.59
C TYR A 239 8.45 11.22 11.10
N LEU A 240 8.35 12.01 10.02
CA LEU A 240 7.08 12.43 9.42
C LEU A 240 6.30 11.23 8.88
N ASN A 241 6.95 10.32 8.14
CA ASN A 241 6.32 9.08 7.66
C ASN A 241 5.81 8.23 8.84
N ARG A 242 6.65 8.04 9.87
CA ARG A 242 6.25 7.31 11.09
C ARG A 242 5.01 7.92 11.75
N LYS A 243 5.00 9.25 11.90
CA LYS A 243 3.90 9.98 12.56
C LYS A 243 2.62 9.91 11.72
N ALA A 244 2.73 10.11 10.41
CA ALA A 244 1.61 10.06 9.49
C ALA A 244 0.96 8.66 9.44
N THR A 245 1.76 7.60 9.27
CA THR A 245 1.25 6.22 9.23
C THR A 245 0.67 5.80 10.58
N ARG A 246 1.27 6.20 11.71
CA ARG A 246 0.70 5.95 13.04
C ARG A 246 -0.66 6.64 13.22
N ARG A 247 -0.77 7.90 12.76
CA ARG A 247 -2.03 8.65 12.82
C ARG A 247 -3.11 7.97 11.98
N LEU A 248 -2.80 7.63 10.73
CA LEU A 248 -3.72 6.90 9.85
C LEU A 248 -4.22 5.61 10.52
N GLY A 249 -3.30 4.78 11.02
CA GLY A 249 -3.67 3.52 11.67
C GLY A 249 -4.60 3.72 12.86
N ASN A 250 -4.35 4.74 13.68
CA ASN A 250 -5.22 5.09 14.81
C ASN A 250 -6.60 5.60 14.38
N ASP A 251 -6.66 6.44 13.34
CA ASP A 251 -7.92 6.97 12.81
C ASP A 251 -8.80 5.83 12.27
N ILE A 252 -8.21 4.89 11.52
CA ILE A 252 -8.90 3.68 11.04
C ILE A 252 -9.34 2.79 12.20
N ARG A 253 -8.45 2.53 13.16
CA ARG A 253 -8.75 1.73 14.35
C ARG A 253 -9.95 2.30 15.11
N ASN A 254 -9.96 3.61 15.34
CA ASN A 254 -11.05 4.28 16.06
C ASN A 254 -12.37 4.17 15.29
N ASP A 255 -12.34 4.39 13.97
CA ASP A 255 -13.52 4.25 13.11
C ASP A 255 -14.09 2.82 13.13
N LEU A 256 -13.23 1.80 13.09
CA LEU A 256 -13.64 0.39 13.18
C LEU A 256 -14.21 0.02 14.55
N ARG A 257 -13.64 0.55 15.64
CA ARG A 257 -14.19 0.36 16.99
C ARG A 257 -15.59 0.93 17.15
N LEU A 258 -15.88 2.05 16.49
CA LEU A 258 -17.22 2.66 16.52
C LEU A 258 -18.25 1.84 15.74
N LYS A 259 -17.80 1.05 14.76
CA LYS A 259 -18.65 0.19 13.91
C LYS A 259 -18.92 -1.19 14.50
N LEU A 260 -18.18 -1.61 15.54
CA LEU A 260 -18.47 -2.85 16.24
C LEU A 260 -19.82 -2.77 16.95
N PRO A 261 -20.65 -3.84 16.92
CA PRO A 261 -21.85 -3.92 17.73
C PRO A 261 -21.46 -3.71 19.20
N ARG A 262 -22.01 -2.66 19.82
CA ARG A 262 -21.84 -2.47 21.26
C ARG A 262 -22.56 -3.63 21.96
N PRO A 263 -21.97 -4.29 22.98
CA PRO A 263 -22.68 -5.29 23.75
C PRO A 263 -23.99 -4.67 24.26
N VAL A 264 -25.12 -5.28 23.92
CA VAL A 264 -26.41 -4.91 24.50
C VAL A 264 -26.31 -5.32 25.97
N LEU A 265 -26.17 -4.33 26.85
CA LEU A 265 -26.33 -4.58 28.28
C LEU A 265 -27.75 -5.10 28.48
N PRO A 266 -27.94 -6.25 29.17
CA PRO A 266 -29.27 -6.74 29.46
C PRO A 266 -30.06 -5.66 30.22
N PRO A 267 -31.29 -5.33 29.81
CA PRO A 267 -32.13 -4.41 30.57
C PRO A 267 -32.46 -5.06 31.91
N GLY A 268 -31.83 -4.61 33.00
CA GLY A 268 -32.22 -5.06 34.34
C GLY A 268 -31.13 -5.14 35.41
N SER A 269 -30.30 -4.13 35.60
CA SER A 269 -29.46 -4.03 36.80
C SER A 269 -29.49 -2.65 37.46
N ALA A 270 -30.53 -1.85 37.21
CA ALA A 270 -30.72 -0.54 37.82
C ALA A 270 -31.71 -0.53 39.00
N ASP A 271 -32.36 -1.67 39.32
CA ASP A 271 -33.36 -1.76 40.40
C ASP A 271 -32.88 -2.56 41.63
N ALA A 272 -31.60 -2.43 42.00
CA ALA A 272 -31.10 -2.99 43.26
C ALA A 272 -30.05 -2.06 43.90
N ALA A 273 -30.49 -0.90 44.38
CA ALA A 273 -29.91 -0.17 45.51
C ALA A 273 -30.88 0.90 45.99
#